data_AF-A0A4Y8CCL2-F1
#
_entry.id   AF-A0A4Y8CCL2-F1
#
_cell.length_a   1.000
_cell.length_b   1.000
_cell.length_c   1.000
_cell.angle_alpha   90.00
_cell.angle_beta   90.00
_cell.angle_gamma   90.00
#
_symmetry.space_group_name_H-M   'P 1'
#
loop_
_entity.id
_entity.type
_entity.pdbx_description
1 polymer ?
#
loop_
_entity_poly.entity_id
_entity_poly.type
_entity_poly.pdbx_seq_one_letter_code
_entity_poly.pdbx_strand_id
1 'polypeptide(L)'
;DGEKMEGSYKVPVNPVKPGDFNYKGEMKIIESMPIRSVITNIKNGSEIKANKKFEVRGKAWAGELEVSEVYVSNDYGVTWTKAKVEKPLNRLAWQKWSAQISIPTKGYYEIWARAIDSQGNSQPMVLAQWNPGGYINNACHRVNVYGV
;
A
#
# COMPACT_ATOMS: atom_id res chain seq x y z
N ASP A 1 7.29 6.74 -32.69
CA ASP A 1 7.49 6.47 -31.26
C ASP A 1 7.22 7.74 -30.47
N GLY A 2 6.85 7.66 -29.19
CA GLY A 2 6.44 8.82 -28.41
C GLY A 2 7.19 8.89 -27.08
N GLU A 3 7.44 10.11 -26.58
CA GLU A 3 8.23 10.41 -25.38
C GLU A 3 7.85 9.57 -24.14
N LYS A 4 6.55 9.26 -23.99
CA LYS A 4 6.03 8.46 -22.86
C LYS A 4 6.39 6.98 -22.91
N MET A 5 6.82 6.46 -24.05
CA MET A 5 7.28 5.07 -24.24
C MET A 5 8.80 4.97 -24.36
N GLU A 6 9.47 6.04 -24.79
CA GLU A 6 10.94 6.06 -24.91
C GLU A 6 11.65 6.49 -23.63
N GLY A 7 11.14 7.51 -22.91
CA GLY A 7 11.83 8.10 -21.74
C GLY A 7 11.17 7.84 -20.38
N SER A 8 9.84 7.74 -20.30
CA SER A 8 9.09 7.66 -19.04
C SER A 8 8.53 6.25 -18.74
N TYR A 9 8.02 6.03 -17.52
CA TYR A 9 7.37 4.78 -17.09
C TYR A 9 8.24 3.52 -17.21
N LYS A 10 9.52 3.65 -16.86
CA LYS A 10 10.47 2.55 -16.78
C LYS A 10 11.07 2.42 -15.38
N VAL A 11 11.44 1.21 -14.99
CA VAL A 11 12.10 0.91 -13.71
C VAL A 11 13.41 0.16 -13.96
N PRO A 12 14.43 0.35 -13.11
CA PRO A 12 15.66 -0.42 -13.20
C PRO A 12 15.39 -1.93 -13.13
N VAL A 13 16.10 -2.71 -13.94
CA VAL A 13 16.06 -4.18 -13.84
C VAL A 13 16.72 -4.65 -12.53
N ASN A 14 17.81 -3.99 -12.14
CA ASN A 14 18.56 -4.27 -10.93
C ASN A 14 18.39 -3.14 -9.90
N PRO A 15 18.52 -3.42 -8.59
CA PRO A 15 18.51 -2.41 -7.54
C PRO A 15 19.50 -1.26 -7.81
N VAL A 16 19.04 -0.02 -7.58
CA VAL A 16 19.85 1.19 -7.77
C VAL A 16 20.12 1.85 -6.42
N LYS A 17 21.32 2.42 -6.27
CA LYS A 17 21.68 3.19 -5.07
C LYS A 17 20.71 4.36 -4.89
N PRO A 18 20.08 4.52 -3.71
CA PRO A 18 19.23 5.66 -3.43
C PRO A 18 19.92 7.00 -3.70
N GLY A 19 19.23 7.90 -4.42
CA GLY A 19 19.72 9.22 -4.78
C GLY A 19 20.52 9.28 -6.09
N ASP A 20 20.78 8.16 -6.76
CA ASP A 20 21.40 8.14 -8.09
C ASP A 20 20.36 8.42 -9.19
N PHE A 21 20.07 9.69 -9.44
CA PHE A 21 19.11 10.12 -10.45
C PHE A 21 19.61 10.00 -11.90
N ASN A 22 20.91 9.76 -12.10
CA ASN A 22 21.54 9.69 -13.42
C ASN A 22 21.87 8.24 -13.83
N TYR A 23 21.17 7.26 -13.27
CA TYR A 23 21.36 5.85 -13.57
C TYR A 23 21.22 5.58 -15.08
N LYS A 24 22.25 4.98 -15.68
CA LYS A 24 22.33 4.63 -17.11
C LYS A 24 22.28 3.13 -17.39
N GLY A 25 21.98 2.32 -16.38
CA GLY A 25 21.91 0.87 -16.56
C GLY A 25 20.59 0.43 -17.19
N GLU A 26 20.39 -0.89 -17.25
CA GLU A 26 19.23 -1.47 -17.91
C GLU A 26 17.91 -1.12 -17.22
N MET A 27 16.93 -0.73 -18.03
CA MET A 27 15.59 -0.29 -17.62
C MET A 27 14.54 -1.11 -18.34
N LYS A 28 13.47 -1.48 -17.66
CA LYS A 28 12.31 -2.16 -18.24
C LYS A 28 11.06 -1.30 -18.17
N ILE A 29 10.17 -1.43 -19.16
CA ILE A 29 8.87 -0.76 -19.20
C ILE A 29 7.98 -1.30 -18.09
N ILE A 30 7.23 -0.42 -17.43
CA ILE A 30 6.20 -0.80 -16.48
C ILE A 30 4.98 -1.28 -17.27
N GLU A 31 4.56 -2.50 -16.99
CA GLU A 31 3.36 -3.11 -17.58
C GLU A 31 2.28 -3.21 -16.49
N SER A 32 2.20 -4.36 -15.82
CA SER A 32 1.27 -4.61 -14.74
C SER A 32 1.60 -3.80 -13.47
N MET A 33 0.56 -3.29 -12.81
CA MET A 33 0.68 -2.62 -11.53
C MET A 33 0.77 -3.63 -10.38
N PRO A 34 1.73 -3.48 -9.45
CA PRO A 34 1.83 -4.38 -8.31
C PRO A 34 0.65 -4.22 -7.35
N ILE A 35 0.41 -5.25 -6.52
CA ILE A 35 -0.54 -5.23 -5.40
C ILE A 35 -0.32 -3.98 -4.53
N ARG A 36 -1.40 -3.24 -4.26
CA ARG A 36 -1.38 -2.06 -3.40
C ARG A 36 -2.70 -1.87 -2.66
N SER A 37 -2.62 -1.34 -1.46
CA SER A 37 -3.77 -0.88 -0.67
C SER A 37 -3.53 0.48 -0.03
N VAL A 38 -4.62 1.24 0.15
CA VAL A 38 -4.60 2.56 0.78
C VAL A 38 -5.79 2.74 1.72
N ILE A 39 -5.53 3.21 2.95
CA ILE A 39 -6.52 3.78 3.87
C ILE A 39 -7.10 5.07 3.28
N THR A 40 -8.42 5.26 3.35
CA THR A 40 -9.10 6.43 2.73
C THR A 40 -9.96 7.25 3.69
N ASN A 41 -10.25 6.76 4.90
CA ASN A 41 -11.14 7.43 5.85
C ASN A 41 -10.45 8.04 7.07
N ILE A 42 -9.14 7.83 7.25
CA ILE A 42 -8.35 8.35 8.36
C ILE A 42 -7.20 9.18 7.80
N LYS A 43 -6.97 10.34 8.41
CA LYS A 43 -5.89 11.26 8.02
C LYS A 43 -4.75 11.22 9.02
N ASN A 44 -3.56 11.57 8.56
CA ASN A 44 -2.41 11.78 9.44
C ASN A 44 -2.76 12.78 10.54
N GLY A 45 -2.41 12.44 11.78
CA GLY A 45 -2.68 13.24 12.97
C GLY A 45 -4.12 13.14 13.51
N SER A 46 -4.95 12.20 13.02
CA SER A 46 -6.31 12.04 13.56
C SER A 46 -6.29 11.63 15.02
N GLU A 47 -7.17 12.23 15.83
CA GLU A 47 -7.43 11.81 17.21
C GLU A 47 -8.47 10.70 17.24
N ILE A 48 -8.16 9.61 17.93
CA ILE A 48 -9.00 8.42 18.03
C ILE A 48 -9.26 8.12 19.50
N LYS A 49 -10.52 7.95 19.89
CA LYS A 49 -10.87 7.60 21.27
C LYS A 49 -10.26 6.25 21.66
N ALA A 50 -9.42 6.23 22.69
CA ALA A 50 -8.85 5.00 23.20
C ALA A 50 -9.95 4.04 23.73
N ASN A 51 -9.69 2.74 23.68
CA ASN A 51 -10.59 1.66 24.08
C ASN A 51 -11.96 1.62 23.38
N LYS A 52 -12.08 2.29 22.22
CA LYS A 52 -13.26 2.21 21.37
C LYS A 52 -12.90 1.63 20.01
N LYS A 53 -13.78 0.77 19.49
CA LYS A 53 -13.66 0.28 18.13
C LYS A 53 -14.01 1.40 17.15
N PHE A 54 -13.28 1.45 16.05
CA PHE A 54 -13.53 2.35 14.94
C PHE A 54 -13.26 1.63 13.61
N GLU A 55 -13.91 2.11 12.56
CA GLU A 55 -13.72 1.58 11.21
C GLU A 55 -12.46 2.15 10.57
N VAL A 56 -11.62 1.26 10.02
CA VAL A 56 -10.62 1.59 9.02
C VAL A 56 -11.10 1.02 7.70
N ARG A 57 -11.14 1.85 6.66
CA ARG A 57 -11.54 1.40 5.32
C ARG A 57 -10.66 2.00 4.24
N GLY A 58 -10.71 1.37 3.07
CA GLY A 58 -9.85 1.76 1.98
C GLY A 58 -10.19 1.13 0.64
N LYS A 59 -9.23 1.25 -0.26
CA LYS A 59 -9.23 0.61 -1.59
C LYS A 59 -7.95 -0.20 -1.75
N ALA A 60 -8.03 -1.28 -2.52
CA ALA A 60 -6.89 -2.09 -2.92
C ALA A 60 -7.01 -2.54 -4.39
N TRP A 61 -5.89 -2.81 -5.07
CA TRP A 61 -5.84 -3.26 -6.47
C TRP A 61 -4.57 -4.06 -6.73
N ALA A 62 -4.57 -4.91 -7.77
CA ALA A 62 -3.47 -5.83 -8.09
C ALA A 62 -3.21 -5.99 -9.59
N GLY A 63 -3.20 -4.89 -10.35
CA GLY A 63 -2.99 -4.95 -11.80
C GLY A 63 -4.12 -5.72 -12.49
N GLU A 64 -3.80 -6.79 -13.19
CA GLU A 64 -4.76 -7.69 -13.85
C GLU A 64 -5.31 -8.79 -12.93
N LEU A 65 -4.82 -8.85 -11.67
CA LEU A 65 -5.25 -9.79 -10.64
C LEU A 65 -6.28 -9.18 -9.69
N GLU A 66 -6.83 -10.04 -8.84
CA GLU A 66 -7.74 -9.65 -7.76
C GLU A 66 -6.99 -9.57 -6.43
N VAL A 67 -7.50 -8.73 -5.52
CA VAL A 67 -7.06 -8.67 -4.13
C VAL A 67 -7.76 -9.78 -3.35
N SER A 68 -6.99 -10.74 -2.85
CA SER A 68 -7.50 -11.87 -2.07
C SER A 68 -7.71 -11.49 -0.61
N GLU A 69 -6.77 -10.75 -0.02
CA GLU A 69 -6.78 -10.41 1.40
C GLU A 69 -6.27 -9.01 1.67
N VAL A 70 -6.80 -8.38 2.71
CA VAL A 70 -6.27 -7.13 3.27
C VAL A 70 -6.19 -7.27 4.78
N TYR A 71 -5.10 -6.76 5.35
CA TYR A 71 -4.82 -6.75 6.77
C TYR A 71 -4.58 -5.32 7.24
N VAL A 72 -5.06 -5.03 8.44
CA VAL A 72 -4.86 -3.74 9.13
C VAL A 72 -4.12 -3.97 10.43
N SER A 73 -3.04 -3.23 10.63
CA SER A 73 -2.31 -3.18 11.90
C SER A 73 -2.51 -1.81 12.54
N ASN A 74 -2.48 -1.77 13.88
CA ASN A 74 -2.49 -0.56 14.71
C ASN A 74 -1.22 -0.44 15.57
N ASP A 75 -0.23 -1.30 15.33
CA ASP A 75 0.98 -1.48 16.15
C ASP A 75 2.24 -1.61 15.28
N TYR A 76 2.33 -0.77 14.25
CA TYR A 76 3.50 -0.71 13.35
C TYR A 76 3.75 -2.00 12.57
N GLY A 77 2.70 -2.80 12.35
CA GLY A 77 2.76 -4.04 11.59
C GLY A 77 3.22 -5.26 12.38
N VAL A 78 3.22 -5.19 13.72
CA VAL A 78 3.54 -6.33 14.58
C VAL A 78 2.40 -7.35 14.59
N THR A 79 1.15 -6.88 14.77
CA THR A 79 -0.05 -7.71 14.73
C THR A 79 -1.04 -7.20 13.68
N TRP A 80 -1.92 -8.10 13.22
CA TRP A 80 -2.77 -7.84 12.06
C TRP A 80 -4.20 -8.30 12.31
N THR A 81 -5.14 -7.43 11.99
CA THR A 81 -6.58 -7.73 11.91
C THR A 81 -6.95 -7.93 10.45
N LYS A 82 -7.53 -9.10 10.11
CA LYS A 82 -8.03 -9.36 8.75
C LYS A 82 -9.22 -8.46 8.44
N ALA A 83 -9.16 -7.75 7.32
CA ALA A 83 -10.24 -6.91 6.82
C ALA A 83 -11.22 -7.72 5.98
N LYS A 84 -12.47 -7.27 5.92
CA LYS A 84 -13.43 -7.73 4.92
C LYS A 84 -13.08 -7.08 3.59
N VAL A 85 -12.89 -7.88 2.54
CA VAL A 85 -12.66 -7.42 1.17
C VAL A 85 -13.93 -7.69 0.35
N GLU A 86 -14.43 -6.68 -0.34
CA GLU A 86 -15.56 -6.83 -1.26
C GLU A 86 -15.09 -7.42 -2.60
N LYS A 87 -15.98 -8.13 -3.29
CA LYS A 87 -15.71 -8.60 -4.67
C LYS A 87 -15.50 -7.40 -5.61
N PRO A 88 -14.63 -7.52 -6.62
CA PRO A 88 -14.45 -6.45 -7.59
C PRO A 88 -15.71 -6.25 -8.44
N LEU A 89 -15.97 -5.00 -8.86
CA LEU A 89 -17.10 -4.69 -9.76
C LEU A 89 -16.87 -5.19 -11.19
N ASN A 90 -15.61 -5.29 -11.60
CA ASN A 90 -15.15 -5.90 -12.85
C ASN A 90 -13.66 -6.27 -12.68
N ARG A 91 -13.11 -7.05 -13.62
CA ARG A 91 -11.75 -7.61 -13.56
C ARG A 91 -10.64 -6.63 -13.16
N LEU A 92 -10.76 -5.34 -13.52
CA LEU A 92 -9.71 -4.33 -13.31
C LEU A 92 -10.12 -3.24 -12.30
N ALA A 93 -11.25 -3.43 -11.62
CA ALA A 93 -11.71 -2.49 -10.61
C ALA A 93 -10.92 -2.66 -9.31
N TRP A 94 -10.66 -1.55 -8.61
CA TRP A 94 -10.25 -1.62 -7.21
C TRP A 94 -11.31 -2.38 -6.39
N GLN A 95 -10.87 -2.99 -5.30
CA GLN A 95 -11.74 -3.59 -4.29
C GLN A 95 -11.80 -2.71 -3.06
N LYS A 96 -13.02 -2.57 -2.52
CA LYS A 96 -13.24 -1.92 -1.22
C LYS A 96 -12.91 -2.91 -0.11
N TRP A 97 -12.35 -2.38 0.99
CA TRP A 97 -12.11 -3.17 2.18
C TRP A 97 -12.40 -2.37 3.44
N SER A 98 -12.76 -3.05 4.53
CA SER A 98 -12.91 -2.45 5.85
C SER A 98 -12.58 -3.41 7.00
N ALA A 99 -12.11 -2.87 8.10
CA ALA A 99 -11.81 -3.57 9.34
C ALA A 99 -12.26 -2.75 10.55
N GLN A 100 -12.61 -3.43 11.65
CA GLN A 100 -12.89 -2.82 12.95
C GLN A 100 -11.69 -3.09 13.85
N ILE A 101 -11.00 -2.03 14.28
CA ILE A 101 -9.85 -2.10 15.19
C ILE A 101 -10.07 -1.16 16.37
N SER A 102 -9.22 -1.24 17.39
CA SER A 102 -9.22 -0.32 18.54
C SER A 102 -7.80 0.05 18.91
N ILE A 103 -7.62 1.21 19.55
CA ILE A 103 -6.34 1.62 20.15
C ILE A 103 -6.46 1.46 21.67
N PRO A 104 -5.53 0.77 22.35
CA PRO A 104 -5.71 0.38 23.75
C PRO A 104 -5.55 1.54 24.74
N THR A 105 -4.67 2.49 24.47
CA THR A 105 -4.37 3.59 25.40
C THR A 105 -4.08 4.89 24.66
N LYS A 106 -3.95 5.99 25.41
CA LYS A 106 -3.49 7.26 24.84
C LYS A 106 -2.06 7.15 24.33
N GLY A 107 -1.75 7.84 23.24
CA GLY A 107 -0.40 7.86 22.67
C GLY A 107 -0.35 7.92 21.15
N TYR A 108 0.86 7.90 20.61
CA TYR A 108 1.09 7.85 19.16
C TYR A 108 0.98 6.42 18.64
N TYR A 109 0.29 6.24 17.51
CA TYR A 109 0.14 4.95 16.83
C TYR A 109 0.26 5.15 15.31
N GLU A 110 0.51 4.06 14.59
CA GLU A 110 0.36 4.03 13.15
C GLU A 110 -0.60 2.93 12.73
N ILE A 111 -1.54 3.30 11.86
CA ILE A 111 -2.44 2.35 11.21
C ILE A 111 -1.84 1.98 9.86
N TRP A 112 -1.59 0.71 9.65
CA TRP A 112 -0.96 0.17 8.44
C TRP A 112 -1.97 -0.67 7.67
N ALA A 113 -1.96 -0.58 6.34
CA ALA A 113 -2.72 -1.47 5.46
C ALA A 113 -1.76 -2.29 4.59
N ARG A 114 -2.01 -3.61 4.54
CA ARG A 114 -1.24 -4.57 3.75
C ARG A 114 -2.20 -5.48 2.98
N ALA A 115 -2.03 -5.57 1.67
CA ALA A 115 -2.81 -6.44 0.82
C ALA A 115 -2.00 -7.63 0.28
N ILE A 116 -2.74 -8.66 -0.14
CA ILE A 116 -2.26 -9.86 -0.82
C ILE A 116 -3.12 -10.05 -2.08
N ASP A 117 -2.49 -10.36 -3.20
CA ASP A 117 -3.20 -10.68 -4.45
C ASP A 117 -3.63 -12.15 -4.52
N SER A 118 -4.35 -12.51 -5.58
CA SER A 118 -4.83 -13.88 -5.82
C SER A 118 -3.74 -14.91 -6.10
N GLN A 119 -2.48 -14.49 -6.29
CA GLN A 119 -1.31 -15.36 -6.45
C GLN A 119 -0.47 -15.46 -5.17
N GLY A 120 -0.85 -14.76 -4.11
CA GLY A 120 -0.14 -14.76 -2.83
C GLY A 120 0.97 -13.73 -2.73
N ASN A 121 1.17 -12.85 -3.72
CA ASN A 121 2.12 -11.76 -3.59
C ASN A 121 1.58 -10.69 -2.64
N SER A 122 2.45 -10.14 -1.81
CA SER A 122 2.08 -9.18 -0.79
C SER A 122 2.88 -7.89 -0.88
N GLN A 123 2.27 -6.79 -0.43
CA GLN A 123 2.99 -5.53 -0.26
C GLN A 123 4.17 -5.67 0.71
N PRO A 124 5.32 -5.06 0.43
CA PRO A 124 6.40 -4.96 1.40
C PRO A 124 6.03 -3.94 2.49
N MET A 125 6.54 -4.17 3.71
CA MET A 125 6.31 -3.28 4.85
C MET A 125 6.86 -1.87 4.62
N VAL A 126 8.05 -1.80 4.04
CA VAL A 126 8.75 -0.58 3.64
C VAL A 126 9.03 -0.63 2.15
N LEU A 127 9.40 0.51 1.55
CA LEU A 127 9.78 0.53 0.14
C LEU A 127 10.97 -0.40 -0.07
N ALA A 128 10.77 -1.51 -0.79
CA ALA A 128 11.80 -2.52 -1.00
C ALA A 128 12.91 -2.04 -1.94
N GLN A 129 12.55 -1.21 -2.93
CA GLN A 129 13.47 -0.73 -3.97
C GLN A 129 13.19 0.74 -4.28
N TRP A 130 14.20 1.58 -4.07
CA TRP A 130 14.19 2.95 -4.57
C TRP A 130 14.47 2.95 -6.08
N ASN A 131 13.82 3.84 -6.83
CA ASN A 131 14.16 4.07 -8.23
C ASN A 131 14.09 5.58 -8.57
N PRO A 132 14.87 6.07 -9.55
CA PRO A 132 14.97 7.49 -9.86
C PRO A 132 13.64 8.17 -10.21
N GLY A 133 12.72 7.43 -10.84
CA GLY A 133 11.40 7.93 -11.22
C GLY A 133 10.35 7.89 -10.11
N GLY A 134 10.68 7.30 -8.95
CA GLY A 134 9.74 7.12 -7.84
C GLY A 134 8.54 6.22 -8.18
N TYR A 135 8.64 5.41 -9.24
CA TYR A 135 7.54 4.59 -9.73
C TYR A 135 7.32 3.33 -8.89
N ILE A 136 6.17 2.68 -9.12
CA ILE A 136 5.79 1.36 -8.57
C ILE A 136 5.98 1.21 -7.06
N ASN A 137 5.93 2.32 -6.32
CA ASN A 137 5.89 2.23 -4.86
C ASN A 137 4.63 1.43 -4.48
N ASN A 138 4.81 0.33 -3.78
CA ASN A 138 3.73 -0.51 -3.28
C ASN A 138 3.89 -0.84 -1.79
N ALA A 139 4.72 -0.08 -1.07
CA ALA A 139 4.87 -0.25 0.37
C ALA A 139 3.52 -0.12 1.08
N CYS A 140 3.37 -0.79 2.23
CA CYS A 140 2.20 -0.65 3.09
C CYS A 140 1.88 0.83 3.35
N HIS A 141 0.65 1.24 3.10
CA HIS A 141 0.20 2.61 3.41
C HIS A 141 0.07 2.75 4.92
N ARG A 142 0.60 3.83 5.47
CA ARG A 142 0.63 4.11 6.91
C ARG A 142 0.00 5.46 7.17
N VAL A 143 -0.80 5.52 8.22
CA VAL A 143 -1.42 6.76 8.69
C VAL A 143 -1.12 6.90 10.18
N ASN A 144 -0.50 8.02 10.56
CA ASN A 144 -0.21 8.29 11.96
C ASN A 144 -1.45 8.85 12.67
N VAL A 145 -1.70 8.42 13.91
CA VAL A 145 -2.87 8.81 14.71
C VAL A 145 -2.50 8.96 16.19
N TYR A 146 -3.35 9.65 16.95
CA TYR A 146 -3.17 9.84 18.39
C TYR A 146 -4.37 9.27 19.14
N GLY A 147 -4.12 8.31 20.04
CA GLY A 147 -5.10 7.85 21.01
C GLY A 147 -5.37 8.94 22.04
N VAL A 148 -6.64 9.32 22.22
CA VAL A 148 -7.10 10.35 23.19
C VAL A 148 -8.11 9.81 24.19
#